data_AF-A0A7S1ENX4-F1
#
_entry.id   AF-A0A7S1ENX4-F1
#
_cell.length_a   1.000
_cell.length_b   1.000
_cell.length_c   1.000
_cell.angle_alpha   90.00
_cell.angle_beta   90.00
_cell.angle_gamma   90.00
#
_symmetry.space_group_name_H-M   'P 1'
#
loop_
_entity.id
_entity.type
_entity.pdbx_description
1 polymer ?
#
loop_
_entity_poly.entity_id
_entity_poly.type
_entity_poly.pdbx_seq_one_letter_code
_entity_poly.pdbx_strand_id
1 'polypeptide(L)'
;MPLTPAYSWEQDEVSATISISLPSSAAASKNTRVECTEAAVKLTCPPYFLQLDLYGNVDDARSKATIESRSVQVVVFKKTPSKWPGLKTDLPSEDAKARRAAASAAKEQRDAAALEDKRERKRQDDDYVFHKQWDLEKDEKRTIERLAAEHKREAERELYKWADDAEGRAAPEGEEELVTYFDKQLVEGGELEVKDGVVPLPGTYHAKTKRSEVVASALSDAPRAQFDIRAGGEKKDKGGEEKASVAEVTEEEEERIAKAERERLEEEERFRSARREQEFEKASKLTEAKEKKAEEAERARKAKEEAEAERKKKAAEEEEKWRETQRRKIKEYEEKKAAKEARAARRAARGEGEKNKKAKSKEAGSDEEEEGDSSGSED
;
A
#
# COMPACT_ATOMS: atom_id res chain seq x y z
N MET A 1 -13.55 -47.75 -16.70
CA MET A 1 -13.80 -48.00 -15.26
C MET A 1 -12.60 -47.49 -14.48
N PRO A 2 -12.78 -46.74 -13.38
CA PRO A 2 -11.66 -46.28 -12.57
C PRO A 2 -10.97 -47.44 -11.86
N LEU A 3 -9.64 -47.40 -11.76
CA LEU A 3 -8.85 -48.42 -11.09
C LEU A 3 -8.73 -48.10 -9.59
N THR A 4 -8.91 -49.10 -8.73
CA THR A 4 -8.67 -48.94 -7.30
C THR A 4 -7.20 -49.22 -7.00
N PRO A 5 -6.44 -48.24 -6.47
CA PRO A 5 -5.05 -48.46 -6.12
C PRO A 5 -4.93 -49.32 -4.85
N ALA A 6 -3.80 -50.04 -4.72
CA ALA A 6 -3.48 -50.75 -3.49
C ALA A 6 -3.17 -49.74 -2.38
N TYR A 7 -3.70 -49.96 -1.19
CA TYR A 7 -3.46 -49.11 -0.02
C TYR A 7 -3.10 -49.99 1.18
N SER A 8 -2.16 -49.51 1.99
CA SER A 8 -1.91 -49.97 3.35
C SER A 8 -2.30 -48.85 4.30
N TRP A 9 -2.60 -49.21 5.54
CA TRP A 9 -2.90 -48.23 6.58
C TRP A 9 -2.31 -48.68 7.89
N GLU A 10 -1.88 -47.70 8.66
CA GLU A 10 -1.33 -47.85 9.99
C GLU A 10 -2.10 -46.93 10.94
N GLN A 11 -2.14 -47.29 12.21
CA GLN A 11 -2.95 -46.59 13.17
C GLN A 11 -2.22 -46.41 14.49
N ASP A 12 -2.25 -45.17 14.97
CA ASP A 12 -1.87 -44.79 16.32
C ASP A 12 -3.15 -44.54 17.14
N GLU A 13 -3.03 -44.12 18.40
CA GLU A 13 -4.21 -43.76 19.19
C GLU A 13 -4.82 -42.43 18.72
N VAL A 14 -3.96 -41.49 18.28
CA VAL A 14 -4.33 -40.12 17.91
C VAL A 14 -4.51 -39.96 16.39
N SER A 15 -3.71 -40.65 15.60
CA SER A 15 -3.65 -40.54 14.13
C SER A 15 -3.92 -41.88 13.43
N ALA A 16 -4.28 -41.80 12.16
CA ALA A 16 -4.29 -42.92 11.23
C ALA A 16 -3.55 -42.49 9.96
N THR A 17 -2.60 -43.30 9.51
CA THR A 17 -1.77 -43.04 8.34
C THR A 17 -2.18 -43.99 7.23
N ILE A 18 -2.60 -43.45 6.08
CA ILE A 18 -3.03 -44.22 4.92
C ILE A 18 -1.98 -44.05 3.83
N SER A 19 -1.32 -45.15 3.46
CA SER A 19 -0.27 -45.19 2.45
C SER A 19 -0.82 -45.83 1.18
N ILE A 20 -1.00 -45.04 0.13
CA ILE A 20 -1.59 -45.46 -1.14
C ILE A 20 -0.46 -45.64 -2.15
N SER A 21 -0.27 -46.87 -2.64
CA SER A 21 0.77 -47.19 -3.63
C SER A 21 0.23 -46.92 -5.03
N LEU A 22 0.92 -46.05 -5.78
CA LEU A 22 0.59 -45.71 -7.15
C LEU A 22 1.78 -46.01 -8.07
N PRO A 23 1.56 -46.31 -9.36
CA PRO A 23 2.66 -46.37 -10.31
C PRO A 23 3.36 -45.01 -10.43
N SER A 24 4.67 -45.05 -10.65
CA SER A 24 5.62 -43.91 -10.61
C SER A 24 5.24 -42.68 -11.46
N SER A 25 4.31 -42.79 -12.41
CA SER A 25 3.87 -41.68 -13.25
C SER A 25 2.57 -41.01 -12.77
N ALA A 26 1.80 -41.68 -11.92
CA ALA A 26 0.46 -41.23 -11.54
C ALA A 26 0.50 -40.29 -10.32
N ALA A 27 1.29 -40.61 -9.29
CA ALA A 27 1.26 -39.89 -8.02
C ALA A 27 1.69 -38.42 -8.13
N ALA A 28 2.77 -38.13 -8.85
CA ALA A 28 3.31 -36.78 -9.04
C ALA A 28 2.58 -35.97 -10.15
N SER A 29 1.48 -36.47 -10.70
CA SER A 29 0.76 -35.76 -11.74
C SER A 29 0.06 -34.51 -11.19
N LYS A 30 -0.03 -33.43 -12.00
CA LYS A 30 -0.80 -32.22 -11.65
C LYS A 30 -2.30 -32.49 -11.39
N ASN A 31 -2.78 -33.68 -11.77
CA ASN A 31 -4.17 -34.09 -11.66
C ASN A 31 -4.46 -34.91 -10.39
N THR A 32 -3.44 -35.17 -9.56
CA THR A 32 -3.61 -35.85 -8.28
C THR A 32 -4.25 -34.88 -7.28
N ARG A 33 -5.46 -35.21 -6.82
CA ARG A 33 -6.20 -34.43 -5.82
C ARG A 33 -6.54 -35.33 -4.62
N VAL A 34 -6.12 -34.91 -3.44
CA VAL A 34 -6.46 -35.55 -2.17
C VAL A 34 -7.43 -34.64 -1.43
N GLU A 35 -8.61 -35.16 -1.11
CA GLU A 35 -9.61 -34.48 -0.31
C GLU A 35 -9.84 -35.28 0.97
N CYS A 36 -9.51 -34.67 2.10
CA CYS A 36 -9.92 -35.17 3.41
C CYS A 36 -11.19 -34.42 3.85
N THR A 37 -12.15 -35.16 4.36
CA THR A 37 -13.36 -34.67 5.03
C THR A 37 -13.44 -35.34 6.40
N GLU A 38 -14.33 -34.88 7.27
CA GLU A 38 -14.46 -35.44 8.63
C GLU A 38 -14.81 -36.94 8.66
N ALA A 39 -15.41 -37.47 7.60
CA ALA A 39 -15.89 -38.85 7.54
C ALA A 39 -15.27 -39.68 6.41
N ALA A 40 -14.60 -39.06 5.44
CA ALA A 40 -14.08 -39.78 4.28
C ALA A 40 -12.81 -39.16 3.71
N VAL A 41 -11.95 -40.01 3.16
CA VAL A 41 -10.78 -39.62 2.36
C VAL A 41 -11.04 -40.00 0.91
N LYS A 42 -10.91 -39.02 0.03
CA LYS A 42 -11.09 -39.18 -1.41
C LYS A 42 -9.79 -38.82 -2.13
N LEU A 43 -9.26 -39.77 -2.88
CA LEU A 43 -8.12 -39.59 -3.76
C LEU A 43 -8.60 -39.71 -5.20
N THR A 44 -8.36 -38.66 -5.98
CA THR A 44 -8.62 -38.62 -7.42
C THR A 44 -7.29 -38.50 -8.15
N CYS A 45 -6.93 -39.50 -8.95
CA CYS A 45 -5.66 -39.53 -9.68
C CYS A 45 -5.85 -40.33 -10.98
N PRO A 46 -6.35 -39.74 -12.08
CA PRO A 46 -6.70 -40.49 -13.29
C PRO A 46 -5.56 -41.39 -13.79
N PRO A 47 -5.79 -42.70 -14.06
CA PRO A 47 -7.06 -43.44 -14.08
C PRO A 47 -7.52 -44.03 -12.73
N TYR A 48 -6.80 -43.76 -11.64
CA TYR A 48 -7.08 -44.25 -10.30
C TYR A 48 -8.09 -43.38 -9.53
N PHE A 49 -8.95 -44.04 -8.78
CA PHE A 49 -9.86 -43.39 -7.84
C PHE A 49 -9.98 -44.25 -6.59
N LEU A 50 -9.86 -43.61 -5.43
CA LEU A 50 -10.04 -44.26 -4.14
C LEU A 50 -10.91 -43.39 -3.26
N GLN A 51 -11.94 -43.99 -2.68
CA GLN A 51 -12.78 -43.35 -1.69
C GLN A 51 -12.90 -44.28 -0.49
N LEU A 52 -12.48 -43.80 0.67
CA LEU A 52 -12.49 -44.54 1.93
C LEU A 52 -13.37 -43.80 2.92
N ASP A 53 -14.46 -44.45 3.34
CA ASP A 53 -15.29 -43.97 4.44
C ASP A 53 -14.65 -44.39 5.75
N LEU A 54 -14.25 -43.41 6.56
CA LEU A 54 -13.49 -43.64 7.78
C LEU A 54 -14.42 -44.02 8.93
N TYR A 55 -13.97 -44.96 9.77
CA TYR A 55 -14.72 -45.43 10.94
C TYR A 55 -15.20 -44.28 11.83
N GLY A 56 -14.28 -43.43 12.28
CA GLY A 56 -14.52 -42.32 13.20
C GLY A 56 -14.55 -40.95 12.53
N ASN A 57 -14.94 -39.93 13.30
CA ASN A 57 -14.82 -38.53 12.87
C ASN A 57 -13.38 -38.05 12.98
N VAL A 58 -12.99 -37.27 11.99
CA VAL A 58 -11.63 -36.79 11.76
C VAL A 58 -11.59 -35.27 11.81
N ASP A 59 -10.46 -34.75 12.28
CA ASP A 59 -10.12 -33.34 12.19
C ASP A 59 -9.47 -33.05 10.83
N ASP A 60 -10.24 -32.45 9.91
CA ASP A 60 -9.81 -32.08 8.57
C ASP A 60 -8.75 -30.98 8.58
N ALA A 61 -8.76 -30.09 9.58
CA ALA A 61 -7.83 -28.96 9.68
C ALA A 61 -6.41 -29.39 10.09
N ARG A 62 -6.29 -30.44 10.90
CA ARG A 62 -4.99 -31.01 11.33
C ARG A 62 -4.45 -32.09 10.39
N SER A 63 -5.33 -32.70 9.59
CA SER A 63 -4.96 -33.77 8.66
C SER A 63 -4.06 -33.26 7.54
N LYS A 64 -3.08 -34.08 7.16
CA LYS A 64 -2.04 -33.72 6.18
C LYS A 64 -1.93 -34.81 5.12
N ALA A 65 -1.86 -34.39 3.86
CA ALA A 65 -1.57 -35.28 2.75
C ALA A 65 -0.19 -34.96 2.18
N THR A 66 0.68 -35.96 2.12
CA THR A 66 1.99 -35.91 1.47
C THR A 66 1.92 -36.73 0.19
N ILE A 67 2.15 -36.08 -0.94
CA ILE A 67 2.21 -36.73 -2.25
C ILE A 67 3.69 -36.94 -2.58
N GLU A 68 4.11 -38.19 -2.66
CA GLU A 68 5.43 -38.60 -3.12
C GLU A 68 5.33 -39.17 -4.55
N SER A 69 6.46 -39.34 -5.24
CA SER A 69 6.48 -39.77 -6.64
C SER A 69 5.86 -41.15 -6.91
N ARG A 70 5.75 -42.02 -5.90
CA ARG A 70 5.21 -43.39 -6.02
C ARG A 70 4.17 -43.74 -4.95
N SER A 71 3.96 -42.85 -3.98
CA SER A 71 3.12 -43.09 -2.80
C SER A 71 2.37 -41.82 -2.45
N VAL A 72 1.11 -41.96 -2.07
CA VAL A 72 0.37 -40.87 -1.41
C VAL A 72 0.16 -41.28 0.03
N GLN A 73 0.76 -40.53 0.95
CA GLN A 73 0.60 -40.75 2.37
C GLN A 73 -0.38 -39.71 2.93
N VAL A 74 -1.50 -40.17 3.46
CA VAL A 74 -2.52 -39.32 4.09
C VAL A 74 -2.49 -39.58 5.58
N VAL A 75 -2.01 -38.61 6.36
CA VAL A 75 -2.04 -38.64 7.81
C VAL A 75 -3.30 -37.94 8.28
N VAL A 76 -4.16 -38.70 8.92
CA VAL A 76 -5.49 -38.31 9.32
C VAL A 76 -5.56 -38.24 10.84
N PHE A 77 -5.92 -37.08 11.40
CA PHE A 77 -6.03 -36.92 12.85
C PHE A 77 -7.44 -37.22 13.33
N LYS A 78 -7.55 -38.06 14.36
CA LYS A 78 -8.86 -38.40 14.92
C LYS A 78 -9.33 -37.29 15.83
N LYS A 79 -10.64 -37.03 15.80
CA LYS A 79 -11.27 -36.08 16.72
C LYS A 79 -11.31 -36.61 18.16
N THR A 80 -11.46 -37.93 18.30
CA THR A 80 -11.43 -38.64 19.59
C THR A 80 -10.29 -39.66 19.58
N PRO A 81 -9.35 -39.61 20.55
CA PRO A 81 -8.25 -40.57 20.62
C PRO A 81 -8.81 -41.96 20.94
N SER A 82 -8.77 -42.85 19.94
CA SER A 82 -9.33 -44.19 20.04
C SER A 82 -8.72 -45.11 18.99
N LYS A 83 -8.58 -46.40 19.32
CA LYS A 83 -8.21 -47.45 18.37
C LYS A 83 -9.46 -47.87 17.60
N TRP A 84 -9.35 -47.84 16.27
CA TRP A 84 -10.44 -48.14 15.36
C TRP A 84 -10.34 -49.64 15.08
N PRO A 85 -11.45 -50.39 15.15
CA PRO A 85 -11.42 -51.82 14.85
C PRO A 85 -11.11 -52.07 13.36
N GLY A 86 -11.38 -51.10 12.50
CA GLY A 86 -10.99 -51.09 11.09
C GLY A 86 -10.93 -49.68 10.53
N LEU A 87 -10.31 -49.53 9.36
CA LEU A 87 -10.25 -48.24 8.67
C LEU A 87 -11.63 -47.80 8.17
N LYS A 88 -12.43 -48.76 7.69
CA LYS A 88 -13.73 -48.51 7.08
C LYS A 88 -14.85 -48.53 8.12
N THR A 89 -15.92 -47.77 7.87
CA THR A 89 -17.15 -47.89 8.65
C THR A 89 -17.84 -49.22 8.36
N ASP A 90 -18.35 -49.89 9.39
CA ASP A 90 -19.26 -51.04 9.24
C ASP A 90 -20.73 -50.62 9.04
N LEU A 91 -20.98 -49.33 8.79
CA LEU A 91 -22.32 -48.78 8.62
C LEU A 91 -22.96 -49.24 7.31
N PRO A 92 -24.30 -49.33 7.25
CA PRO A 92 -25.03 -49.58 6.00
C PRO A 92 -24.66 -48.54 4.94
N SER A 93 -24.67 -48.94 3.67
CA SER A 93 -24.25 -48.09 2.55
C SER A 93 -24.99 -46.74 2.48
N GLU A 94 -26.27 -46.72 2.85
CA GLU A 94 -27.09 -45.50 2.85
C GLU A 94 -26.68 -44.53 3.96
N ASP A 95 -26.44 -45.02 5.18
CA ASP A 95 -26.00 -44.19 6.31
C ASP A 95 -24.58 -43.66 6.08
N ALA A 96 -23.70 -44.47 5.50
CA ALA A 96 -22.35 -44.05 5.11
C ALA A 96 -22.38 -42.94 4.05
N LYS A 97 -23.28 -43.03 3.05
CA LYS A 97 -23.48 -41.97 2.05
C LYS A 97 -24.03 -40.69 2.69
N ALA A 98 -25.02 -40.80 3.58
CA ALA A 98 -25.60 -39.64 4.26
C ALA A 98 -24.57 -38.91 5.13
N ARG A 99 -23.78 -39.65 5.91
CA ARG A 99 -22.68 -39.11 6.72
C ARG A 99 -21.63 -38.41 5.86
N ARG A 100 -21.28 -39.01 4.72
CA ARG A 100 -20.34 -38.41 3.75
C ARG A 100 -20.91 -37.11 3.17
N ALA A 101 -22.15 -37.11 2.73
CA ALA A 101 -22.80 -35.91 2.16
C ALA A 101 -22.84 -34.77 3.18
N ALA A 102 -23.17 -35.07 4.44
CA ALA A 102 -23.14 -34.09 5.53
C ALA A 102 -21.73 -33.54 5.77
N ALA A 103 -20.71 -34.40 5.80
CA ALA A 103 -19.32 -33.98 5.98
C ALA A 103 -18.79 -33.15 4.81
N SER A 104 -19.15 -33.50 3.57
CA SER A 104 -18.81 -32.71 2.37
C SER A 104 -19.49 -31.34 2.38
N ALA A 105 -20.79 -31.28 2.71
CA ALA A 105 -21.53 -30.02 2.80
C ALA A 105 -20.96 -29.10 3.90
N ALA A 106 -20.61 -29.66 5.06
CA ALA A 106 -19.98 -28.89 6.14
C ALA A 106 -18.63 -28.31 5.72
N LYS A 107 -17.82 -29.08 4.98
CA LYS A 107 -16.55 -28.59 4.43
C LYS A 107 -16.78 -27.47 3.40
N GLU A 108 -17.69 -27.66 2.47
CA GLU A 108 -18.02 -26.65 1.46
C GLU A 108 -18.51 -25.33 2.09
N GLN A 109 -19.30 -25.41 3.17
CA GLN A 109 -19.73 -24.23 3.91
C GLN A 109 -18.57 -23.49 4.58
N ARG A 110 -17.61 -24.22 5.17
CA ARG A 110 -16.39 -23.61 5.76
C ARG A 110 -15.53 -22.95 4.69
N ASP A 111 -15.33 -23.63 3.56
CA ASP A 111 -14.53 -23.13 2.45
C ASP A 111 -15.19 -21.88 1.83
N ALA A 112 -16.51 -21.87 1.71
CA ALA A 112 -17.28 -20.71 1.25
C ALA A 112 -17.18 -19.53 2.22
N ALA A 113 -17.34 -19.75 3.53
CA ALA A 113 -17.19 -18.71 4.54
C ALA A 113 -15.78 -18.11 4.52
N ALA A 114 -14.73 -18.94 4.43
CA ALA A 114 -13.35 -18.48 4.33
C ALA A 114 -13.06 -17.70 3.04
N LEU A 115 -13.80 -17.98 1.95
CA LEU A 115 -13.70 -17.22 0.71
C LEU A 115 -14.38 -15.85 0.84
N GLU A 116 -15.56 -15.80 1.44
CA GLU A 116 -16.27 -14.53 1.71
C GLU A 116 -15.46 -13.63 2.65
N ASP A 117 -14.87 -14.18 3.71
CA ASP A 117 -13.97 -13.42 4.60
C ASP A 117 -12.77 -12.82 3.85
N LYS A 118 -12.21 -13.57 2.90
CA LYS A 118 -11.11 -13.07 2.04
C LYS A 118 -11.59 -11.99 1.07
N ARG A 119 -12.80 -12.12 0.52
CA ARG A 119 -13.41 -11.12 -0.36
C ARG A 119 -13.68 -9.83 0.39
N GLU A 120 -14.27 -9.93 1.57
CA GLU A 120 -14.59 -8.78 2.41
C GLU A 120 -13.33 -8.06 2.89
N ARG A 121 -12.28 -8.79 3.28
CA ARG A 121 -10.97 -8.19 3.60
C ARG A 121 -10.38 -7.41 2.43
N LYS A 122 -10.39 -7.99 1.23
CA LYS A 122 -9.92 -7.28 0.03
C LYS A 122 -10.72 -6.02 -0.24
N ARG A 123 -12.05 -6.10 -0.11
CA ARG A 123 -12.92 -4.94 -0.27
C ARG A 123 -12.59 -3.84 0.73
N GLN A 124 -12.39 -4.17 2.00
CA GLN A 124 -12.01 -3.20 3.03
C GLN A 124 -10.63 -2.60 2.78
N ASP A 125 -9.68 -3.40 2.31
CA ASP A 125 -8.34 -2.92 1.94
C ASP A 125 -8.42 -1.97 0.73
N ASP A 126 -9.20 -2.33 -0.29
CA ASP A 126 -9.42 -1.52 -1.50
C ASP A 126 -10.12 -0.19 -1.15
N ASP A 127 -11.17 -0.23 -0.32
CA ASP A 127 -11.88 0.95 0.17
C ASP A 127 -10.94 1.86 0.97
N TYR A 128 -10.08 1.28 1.83
CA TYR A 128 -9.10 2.05 2.59
C TYR A 128 -8.06 2.74 1.70
N VAL A 129 -7.52 2.03 0.70
CA VAL A 129 -6.56 2.59 -0.26
C VAL A 129 -7.21 3.70 -1.09
N PHE A 130 -8.44 3.47 -1.58
CA PHE A 130 -9.21 4.45 -2.33
C PHE A 130 -9.42 5.74 -1.53
N HIS A 131 -9.87 5.62 -0.28
CA HIS A 131 -10.09 6.78 0.58
C HIS A 131 -8.80 7.54 0.90
N LYS A 132 -7.69 6.83 1.11
CA LYS A 132 -6.38 7.47 1.32
C LYS A 132 -5.92 8.24 0.10
N GLN A 133 -6.11 7.68 -1.10
CA GLN A 133 -5.79 8.38 -2.33
C GLN A 133 -6.69 9.60 -2.52
N TRP A 134 -7.98 9.47 -2.24
CA TRP A 134 -8.95 10.57 -2.32
C TRP A 134 -8.62 11.73 -1.38
N ASP A 135 -8.19 11.44 -0.15
CA ASP A 135 -7.74 12.47 0.81
C ASP A 135 -6.50 13.20 0.30
N LEU A 136 -5.52 12.47 -0.25
CA LEU A 136 -4.32 13.08 -0.85
C LEU A 136 -4.68 13.98 -2.05
N GLU A 137 -5.53 13.51 -2.95
CA GLU A 137 -5.96 14.30 -4.11
C GLU A 137 -6.74 15.56 -3.70
N LYS A 138 -7.52 15.50 -2.61
CA LYS A 138 -8.20 16.67 -2.05
C LYS A 138 -7.21 17.70 -1.50
N ASP A 139 -6.21 17.24 -0.76
CA ASP A 139 -5.20 18.13 -0.19
C ASP A 139 -4.34 18.76 -1.29
N GLU A 140 -3.97 18.00 -2.32
CA GLU A 140 -3.28 18.53 -3.50
C GLU A 140 -4.14 19.58 -4.22
N LYS A 141 -5.42 19.31 -4.46
CA LYS A 141 -6.34 20.28 -5.08
C LYS A 141 -6.45 21.57 -4.25
N ARG A 142 -6.55 21.46 -2.92
CA ARG A 142 -6.53 22.62 -2.02
C ARG A 142 -5.26 23.44 -2.15
N THR A 143 -4.10 22.81 -2.24
CA THR A 143 -2.83 23.53 -2.43
C THR A 143 -2.78 24.26 -3.77
N ILE A 144 -3.26 23.62 -4.85
CA ILE A 144 -3.30 24.22 -6.19
C ILE A 144 -4.28 25.41 -6.21
N GLU A 145 -5.47 25.27 -5.63
CA GLU A 145 -6.45 26.36 -5.56
C GLU A 145 -5.93 27.55 -4.76
N ARG A 146 -5.24 27.30 -3.63
CA ARG A 146 -4.63 28.35 -2.83
C ARG A 146 -3.55 29.09 -3.62
N LEU A 147 -2.64 28.37 -4.27
CA LEU A 147 -1.60 28.97 -5.10
C LEU A 147 -2.20 29.75 -6.28
N ALA A 148 -3.23 29.20 -6.94
CA ALA A 148 -3.92 29.88 -8.03
C ALA A 148 -4.58 31.18 -7.57
N ALA A 149 -5.20 31.18 -6.39
CA ALA A 149 -5.83 32.36 -5.83
C ALA A 149 -4.80 33.40 -5.33
N GLU A 150 -3.66 32.97 -4.78
CA GLU A 150 -2.53 33.85 -4.46
C GLU A 150 -1.97 34.52 -5.71
N HIS A 151 -1.68 33.76 -6.77
CA HIS A 151 -1.24 34.31 -8.06
C HIS A 151 -2.26 35.24 -8.70
N LYS A 152 -3.56 34.91 -8.60
CA LYS A 152 -4.63 35.80 -9.08
C LYS A 152 -4.62 37.13 -8.32
N ARG A 153 -4.49 37.11 -6.99
CA ARG A 153 -4.39 38.32 -6.16
C ARG A 153 -3.13 39.12 -6.43
N GLU A 154 -2.01 38.47 -6.72
CA GLU A 154 -0.78 39.15 -7.12
C GLU A 154 -0.96 39.84 -8.46
N ALA A 155 -1.49 39.14 -9.46
CA ALA A 155 -1.78 39.72 -10.77
C ALA A 155 -2.79 40.89 -10.70
N GLU A 156 -3.84 40.76 -9.89
CA GLU A 156 -4.78 41.86 -9.63
C GLU A 156 -4.08 43.05 -8.97
N ARG A 157 -3.24 42.82 -7.95
CA ARG A 157 -2.45 43.88 -7.31
C ARG A 157 -1.48 44.57 -8.27
N GLU A 158 -0.83 43.81 -9.16
CA GLU A 158 0.03 44.36 -10.20
C GLU A 158 -0.75 45.18 -11.23
N LEU A 159 -1.94 44.70 -11.64
CA LEU A 159 -2.84 45.45 -12.53
C LEU A 159 -3.31 46.76 -11.91
N TYR A 160 -3.68 46.75 -10.63
CA TYR A 160 -4.07 47.98 -9.92
C TYR A 160 -2.89 48.94 -9.75
N LYS A 161 -1.69 48.45 -9.39
CA LYS A 161 -0.48 49.29 -9.36
C LYS A 161 -0.17 49.93 -10.71
N TRP A 162 -0.27 49.16 -11.79
CA TRP A 162 -0.09 49.67 -13.14
C TRP A 162 -1.16 50.71 -13.52
N ALA A 163 -2.42 50.49 -13.15
CA ALA A 163 -3.51 51.43 -13.38
C ALA A 163 -3.34 52.72 -12.55
N ASP A 164 -2.88 52.61 -11.31
CA ASP A 164 -2.60 53.75 -10.43
C ASP A 164 -1.41 54.58 -10.96
N ASP A 165 -0.35 53.93 -11.44
CA ASP A 165 0.78 54.59 -12.13
C ASP A 165 0.34 55.29 -13.43
N ALA A 166 -0.75 54.82 -14.06
CA ALA A 166 -1.29 55.38 -15.30
C ALA A 166 -2.36 56.47 -15.10
N GLU A 167 -3.19 56.40 -14.06
CA GLU A 167 -4.38 57.25 -13.86
C GLU A 167 -4.46 57.98 -12.51
N GLY A 168 -3.57 57.71 -11.54
CA GLY A 168 -3.47 58.45 -10.28
C GLY A 168 -4.64 58.26 -9.30
N ARG A 169 -5.30 57.10 -9.29
CA ARG A 169 -6.28 56.71 -8.25
C ARG A 169 -5.65 55.76 -7.22
N ALA A 170 -6.38 55.45 -6.15
CA ALA A 170 -5.90 54.63 -5.03
C ALA A 170 -6.70 53.32 -4.93
N ALA A 171 -5.99 52.21 -4.69
CA ALA A 171 -6.53 50.86 -4.58
C ALA A 171 -7.48 50.66 -3.38
N PRO A 172 -8.54 49.83 -3.51
CA PRO A 172 -9.34 49.38 -2.38
C PRO A 172 -8.58 48.31 -1.57
N GLU A 173 -8.15 48.67 -0.36
CA GLU A 173 -7.59 47.74 0.63
C GLU A 173 -8.73 47.03 1.37
N GLY A 174 -9.11 45.86 0.88
CA GLY A 174 -10.00 44.93 1.59
C GLY A 174 -9.31 43.59 1.77
N GLU A 175 -8.88 43.28 2.98
CA GLU A 175 -8.40 41.95 3.37
C GLU A 175 -9.61 41.01 3.52
N GLU A 176 -10.18 40.53 2.41
CA GLU A 176 -11.11 39.40 2.46
C GLU A 176 -10.29 38.11 2.64
N GLU A 177 -10.60 37.32 3.67
CA GLU A 177 -10.00 36.01 3.88
C GLU A 177 -10.18 35.14 2.63
N LEU A 178 -9.11 34.42 2.26
CA LEU A 178 -9.08 33.56 1.07
C LEU A 178 -9.91 32.29 1.34
N VAL A 179 -11.23 32.39 1.27
CA VAL A 179 -12.12 31.23 1.42
C VAL A 179 -12.11 30.46 0.10
N THR A 180 -11.46 29.30 0.08
CA THR A 180 -11.45 28.43 -1.11
C THR A 180 -12.85 27.85 -1.37
N TYR A 181 -13.12 27.43 -2.60
CA TYR A 181 -14.41 26.81 -2.96
C TYR A 181 -14.69 25.55 -2.11
N PHE A 182 -13.63 24.79 -1.76
CA PHE A 182 -13.73 23.63 -0.87
C PHE A 182 -13.98 23.97 0.60
N ASP A 183 -13.54 25.14 1.09
CA ASP A 183 -13.84 25.58 2.46
C ASP A 183 -15.32 25.98 2.61
N LYS A 184 -15.91 26.60 1.57
CA LYS A 184 -17.35 26.91 1.55
C LYS A 184 -18.22 25.65 1.58
N GLN A 185 -17.83 24.60 0.85
CA GLN A 185 -18.56 23.33 0.87
C GLN A 185 -18.50 22.57 2.21
N LEU A 186 -17.52 22.86 3.07
CA LEU A 186 -17.43 22.24 4.40
C LEU A 186 -18.30 22.95 5.45
N VAL A 187 -18.54 24.26 5.28
CA VAL A 187 -19.35 25.08 6.20
C VAL A 187 -20.85 24.95 5.89
N GLU A 188 -21.23 24.71 4.63
CA GLU A 188 -22.63 24.51 4.23
C GLU A 188 -23.17 23.08 4.49
N GLY A 189 -22.34 22.18 5.04
CA GLY A 189 -22.79 20.89 5.58
C GLY A 189 -23.46 21.06 6.94
N GLY A 190 -24.67 21.62 6.96
CA GLY A 190 -25.46 21.83 8.18
C GLY A 190 -25.60 20.57 9.05
N GLU A 191 -25.73 20.77 10.36
CA GLU A 191 -26.10 19.75 11.33
C GLU A 191 -27.32 18.97 10.84
N LEU A 192 -27.09 17.74 10.39
CA LEU A 192 -28.18 16.83 10.07
C LEU A 192 -28.73 16.30 11.40
N GLU A 193 -29.89 16.81 11.81
CA GLU A 193 -30.65 16.24 12.94
C GLU A 193 -30.81 14.73 12.72
N VAL A 194 -30.19 13.94 13.59
CA VAL A 194 -30.34 12.49 13.63
C VAL A 194 -31.77 12.19 14.08
N LYS A 195 -32.67 11.96 13.13
CA LYS A 195 -33.94 11.29 13.41
C LYS A 195 -33.66 9.78 13.51
N ASP A 196 -33.88 9.24 14.71
CA ASP A 196 -33.76 7.83 15.03
C ASP A 196 -34.52 6.97 14.02
N GLY A 197 -33.79 6.15 13.25
CA GLY A 197 -34.37 5.10 12.40
C GLY A 197 -33.87 5.02 10.96
N VAL A 198 -33.03 5.94 10.48
CA VAL A 198 -32.47 5.87 9.11
C VAL A 198 -31.05 5.31 9.16
N VAL A 199 -30.86 4.19 8.47
CA VAL A 199 -29.55 3.54 8.24
C VAL A 199 -28.59 4.58 7.64
N PRO A 200 -27.41 4.82 8.24
CA PRO A 200 -26.48 5.83 7.72
C PRO A 200 -26.01 5.43 6.31
N LEU A 201 -26.09 6.39 5.40
CA LEU A 201 -25.49 6.30 4.06
C LEU A 201 -23.98 5.99 4.18
N PRO A 202 -23.42 5.20 3.26
CA PRO A 202 -22.00 4.82 3.27
C PRO A 202 -21.16 6.06 2.98
N GLY A 203 -20.60 6.68 4.02
CA GLY A 203 -19.80 7.89 3.87
C GLY A 203 -19.74 8.82 5.09
N THR A 204 -20.52 8.56 6.13
CA THR A 204 -20.43 9.32 7.40
C THR A 204 -19.93 8.41 8.51
N TYR A 205 -18.62 8.34 8.70
CA TYR A 205 -18.05 7.75 9.92
C TYR A 205 -17.36 8.81 10.76
N HIS A 206 -17.97 9.05 11.93
CA HIS A 206 -17.41 9.79 13.04
C HIS A 206 -16.08 9.19 13.51
N ALA A 207 -15.14 10.06 13.86
CA ALA A 207 -13.79 9.75 14.37
C ALA A 207 -13.74 9.00 15.73
N LYS A 208 -14.84 8.42 16.21
CA LYS A 208 -14.96 7.80 17.55
C LYS A 208 -15.39 6.33 17.58
N THR A 209 -15.52 5.64 16.44
CA THR A 209 -15.58 4.17 16.46
C THR A 209 -14.20 3.63 16.73
N LYS A 210 -13.89 3.52 18.03
CA LYS A 210 -12.82 2.69 18.59
C LYS A 210 -12.73 1.41 17.76
N ARG A 211 -11.57 1.20 17.13
CA ARG A 211 -11.17 -0.12 16.65
C ARG A 211 -11.51 -1.11 17.75
N SER A 212 -12.54 -1.90 17.50
CA SER A 212 -13.10 -2.84 18.44
C SER A 212 -12.01 -3.80 18.90
N GLU A 213 -11.75 -3.81 20.20
CA GLU A 213 -10.96 -4.81 20.93
C GLU A 213 -11.43 -6.25 20.61
N VAL A 214 -12.67 -6.39 20.12
CA VAL A 214 -13.28 -7.61 19.58
C VAL A 214 -12.54 -8.18 18.36
N VAL A 215 -11.89 -7.34 17.54
CA VAL A 215 -11.10 -7.79 16.38
C VAL A 215 -9.69 -8.21 16.83
N ALA A 216 -9.14 -7.57 17.87
CA ALA A 216 -7.83 -7.95 18.40
C ALA A 216 -7.85 -9.31 19.12
N SER A 217 -8.95 -9.68 19.78
CA SER A 217 -9.12 -11.01 20.39
C SER A 217 -9.37 -12.14 19.39
N ALA A 218 -9.83 -11.83 18.17
CA ALA A 218 -10.05 -12.81 17.11
C ALA A 218 -8.76 -13.17 16.33
N LEU A 219 -7.66 -12.47 16.59
CA LEU A 219 -6.37 -12.68 15.93
C LEU A 219 -5.44 -13.69 16.64
N SER A 220 -5.78 -14.16 17.85
CA SER A 220 -4.88 -15.05 18.63
C SER A 220 -5.18 -16.55 18.56
N ASP A 221 -6.37 -16.99 18.11
CA ASP A 221 -6.74 -18.43 18.15
C ASP A 221 -7.42 -18.91 16.87
N ALA A 222 -6.62 -19.25 15.86
CA ALA A 222 -7.01 -20.26 14.87
C ALA A 222 -5.76 -20.88 14.21
N PRO A 223 -5.48 -22.19 14.39
CA PRO A 223 -4.48 -22.86 13.57
C PRO A 223 -4.98 -22.89 12.12
N ARG A 224 -4.26 -22.19 11.23
CA ARG A 224 -4.49 -22.26 9.78
C ARG A 224 -4.17 -23.67 9.29
N ALA A 225 -5.13 -24.32 8.63
CA ALA A 225 -4.90 -25.56 7.90
C ALA A 225 -3.89 -25.29 6.75
N GLN A 226 -2.70 -25.89 6.85
CA GLN A 226 -1.68 -25.88 5.81
C GLN A 226 -2.06 -26.88 4.71
N PHE A 227 -2.98 -26.51 3.82
CA PHE A 227 -3.23 -27.23 2.57
C PHE A 227 -2.53 -26.61 1.35
N ASP A 228 -1.55 -25.72 1.57
CA ASP A 228 -0.79 -25.09 0.48
C ASP A 228 0.66 -25.57 0.49
N ILE A 229 0.96 -26.54 -0.37
CA ILE A 229 2.26 -27.19 -0.51
C ILE A 229 3.13 -26.35 -1.46
N ARG A 230 4.05 -25.57 -0.88
CA ARG A 230 5.35 -25.28 -1.51
C ARG A 230 6.43 -26.03 -0.74
N ALA A 231 7.22 -26.76 -1.51
CA ALA A 231 8.18 -27.77 -1.09
C ALA A 231 9.26 -27.29 -0.11
N GLY A 232 9.75 -28.24 0.70
CA GLY A 232 11.13 -28.29 1.18
C GLY A 232 11.29 -28.41 2.68
N GLY A 233 11.90 -29.51 3.15
CA GLY A 233 12.52 -29.59 4.47
C GLY A 233 12.37 -30.93 5.18
N GLU A 234 13.22 -31.90 4.82
CA GLU A 234 13.43 -33.18 5.48
C GLU A 234 13.82 -33.05 6.96
N LYS A 235 13.37 -33.99 7.80
CA LYS A 235 14.20 -34.61 8.84
C LYS A 235 13.64 -35.99 9.25
N LYS A 236 14.51 -36.99 9.10
CA LYS A 236 14.42 -38.37 9.61
C LYS A 236 14.34 -38.37 11.14
N ASP A 237 13.66 -39.36 11.72
CA ASP A 237 14.32 -40.32 12.62
C ASP A 237 13.50 -41.60 12.82
N LYS A 238 14.23 -42.67 13.16
CA LYS A 238 13.87 -44.10 13.15
C LYS A 238 13.54 -44.62 14.55
N GLY A 239 12.84 -45.76 14.59
CA GLY A 239 12.82 -46.74 15.69
C GLY A 239 11.47 -46.73 16.43
N GLY A 240 10.81 -47.84 16.72
CA GLY A 240 11.24 -49.23 16.87
C GLY A 240 10.55 -49.78 18.12
N GLU A 241 9.73 -50.80 17.90
CA GLU A 241 9.04 -51.76 18.80
C GLU A 241 9.29 -51.69 20.33
N GLU A 242 8.23 -51.85 21.16
CA GLU A 242 7.81 -53.14 21.76
C GLU A 242 6.65 -52.95 22.74
N LYS A 243 5.77 -53.96 22.81
CA LYS A 243 4.70 -54.11 23.80
C LYS A 243 5.24 -54.93 24.98
N ALA A 244 4.94 -54.53 26.22
CA ALA A 244 5.02 -55.44 27.36
C ALA A 244 3.88 -55.22 28.35
N SER A 245 3.45 -56.34 28.89
CA SER A 245 2.34 -56.62 29.78
C SER A 245 2.43 -55.96 31.15
N VAL A 246 1.25 -55.59 31.65
CA VAL A 246 0.97 -55.22 33.04
C VAL A 246 1.30 -56.38 33.97
N ALA A 247 2.27 -56.20 34.86
CA ALA A 247 2.53 -57.02 36.04
C ALA A 247 3.06 -56.10 37.16
N GLU A 248 2.90 -56.54 38.41
CA GLU A 248 3.20 -55.81 39.64
C GLU A 248 4.58 -55.12 39.64
N VAL A 249 4.56 -53.81 39.92
CA VAL A 249 5.75 -52.94 39.95
C VAL A 249 6.62 -53.30 41.14
N THR A 250 7.82 -53.80 40.86
CA THR A 250 8.88 -54.00 41.86
C THR A 250 9.59 -52.66 42.12
N GLU A 251 10.22 -52.47 43.29
CA GLU A 251 10.95 -51.23 43.63
C GLU A 251 11.98 -50.82 42.56
N GLU A 252 12.53 -51.78 41.81
CA GLU A 252 13.44 -51.52 40.68
C GLU A 252 12.75 -50.85 39.47
N GLU A 253 11.46 -51.10 39.26
CA GLU A 253 10.68 -50.42 38.21
C GLU A 253 10.32 -48.99 38.60
N GLU A 254 10.05 -48.72 39.88
CA GLU A 254 9.84 -47.35 40.37
C GLU A 254 11.11 -46.50 40.23
N GLU A 255 12.29 -47.07 40.51
CA GLU A 255 13.57 -46.37 40.27
C GLU A 255 13.83 -46.10 38.78
N ARG A 256 13.41 -47.01 37.88
CA ARG A 256 13.51 -46.79 36.43
C ARG A 256 12.56 -45.70 35.95
N ILE A 257 11.34 -45.66 36.47
CA ILE A 257 10.37 -44.60 36.17
C ILE A 257 10.89 -43.25 36.70
N ALA A 258 11.38 -43.19 37.93
CA ALA A 258 11.94 -41.97 38.51
C ALA A 258 13.17 -41.46 37.74
N LYS A 259 14.01 -42.37 37.23
CA LYS A 259 15.14 -42.01 36.36
C LYS A 259 14.68 -41.47 35.00
N ALA A 260 13.68 -42.10 34.39
CA ALA A 260 13.09 -41.64 33.14
C ALA A 260 12.40 -40.27 33.27
N GLU A 261 11.75 -40.00 34.40
CA GLU A 261 11.15 -38.69 34.67
C GLU A 261 12.21 -37.60 34.86
N ARG A 262 13.33 -37.89 35.53
CA ARG A 262 14.46 -36.95 35.63
C ARG A 262 15.08 -36.66 34.27
N GLU A 263 15.30 -37.67 33.44
CA GLU A 263 15.82 -37.50 32.08
C GLU A 263 14.86 -36.67 31.21
N ARG A 264 13.55 -36.91 31.32
CA ARG A 264 12.53 -36.12 30.63
C ARG A 264 12.49 -34.66 31.10
N LEU A 265 12.64 -34.41 32.40
CA LEU A 265 12.75 -33.04 32.94
C LEU A 265 14.01 -32.34 32.43
N GLU A 266 15.16 -33.03 32.39
CA GLU A 266 16.39 -32.49 31.83
C GLU A 266 16.27 -32.19 30.32
N GLU A 267 15.59 -33.05 29.55
CA GLU A 267 15.29 -32.80 28.14
C GLU A 267 14.34 -31.62 27.94
N GLU A 268 13.31 -31.48 28.79
CA GLU A 268 12.43 -30.32 28.76
C GLU A 268 13.16 -29.02 29.11
N GLU A 269 14.10 -29.05 30.07
CA GLU A 269 14.93 -27.90 30.39
C GLU A 269 15.89 -27.54 29.25
N ARG A 270 16.49 -28.53 28.59
CA ARG A 270 17.31 -28.31 27.38
C ARG A 270 16.49 -27.73 26.23
N PHE A 271 15.24 -28.18 26.05
CA PHE A 271 14.36 -27.62 25.03
C PHE A 271 13.95 -26.19 25.36
N ARG A 272 13.65 -25.91 26.64
CA ARG A 272 13.32 -24.56 27.12
C ARG A 272 14.52 -23.61 27.00
N SER A 273 15.74 -24.04 27.31
CA SER A 273 16.94 -23.21 27.14
C SER A 273 17.23 -22.94 25.66
N ALA A 274 17.17 -23.97 24.81
CA ALA A 274 17.34 -23.81 23.36
C ALA A 274 16.30 -22.87 22.75
N ARG A 275 15.04 -22.92 23.22
CA ARG A 275 14.00 -21.98 22.80
C ARG A 275 14.29 -20.55 23.24
N ARG A 276 14.76 -20.34 24.47
CA ARG A 276 15.17 -19.02 24.97
C ARG A 276 16.35 -18.45 24.18
N GLU A 277 17.33 -19.29 23.82
CA GLU A 277 18.44 -18.88 22.96
C GLU A 277 17.97 -18.47 21.57
N GLN A 278 17.05 -19.23 20.95
CA GLN A 278 16.47 -18.86 19.67
C GLN A 278 15.64 -17.56 19.74
N GLU A 279 14.91 -17.35 20.83
CA GLU A 279 14.16 -16.12 21.05
C GLU A 279 15.09 -14.92 21.27
N PHE A 280 16.19 -15.10 22.00
CA PHE A 280 17.23 -14.08 22.17
C PHE A 280 17.94 -13.75 20.86
N GLU A 281 18.30 -14.75 20.06
CA GLU A 281 18.93 -14.55 18.74
C GLU A 281 17.98 -13.81 17.78
N LYS A 282 16.70 -14.17 17.78
CA LYS A 282 15.66 -13.45 17.01
C LYS A 282 15.51 -12.00 17.49
N ALA A 283 15.52 -11.77 18.81
CA ALA A 283 15.45 -10.43 19.37
C ALA A 283 16.68 -9.59 18.98
N SER A 284 17.89 -10.15 19.05
CA SER A 284 19.13 -9.49 18.63
C SER A 284 19.12 -9.14 17.13
N LYS A 285 18.68 -10.07 16.28
CA LYS A 285 18.53 -9.80 14.84
C LYS A 285 17.49 -8.70 14.56
N LEU A 286 16.43 -8.65 15.34
CA LEU A 286 15.40 -7.61 15.23
C LEU A 286 15.96 -6.23 15.64
N THR A 287 16.77 -6.14 16.70
CA THR A 287 17.38 -4.88 17.12
C THR A 287 18.41 -4.40 16.10
N GLU A 288 19.28 -5.28 15.59
CA GLU A 288 20.23 -4.93 14.52
C GLU A 288 19.51 -4.46 13.25
N ALA A 289 18.39 -5.10 12.87
CA ALA A 289 17.59 -4.69 11.73
C ALA A 289 16.95 -3.31 11.93
N LYS A 290 16.49 -3.00 13.16
CA LYS A 290 15.96 -1.68 13.51
C LYS A 290 17.05 -0.60 13.46
N GLU A 291 18.24 -0.89 13.96
CA GLU A 291 19.38 0.04 13.91
C GLU A 291 19.82 0.32 12.46
N LYS A 292 19.97 -0.71 11.63
CA LYS A 292 20.29 -0.53 10.20
C LYS A 292 19.24 0.30 9.47
N LYS A 293 17.96 0.06 9.76
CA LYS A 293 16.86 0.84 9.17
C LYS A 293 16.86 2.30 9.66
N ALA A 294 17.23 2.55 10.92
CA ALA A 294 17.36 3.89 11.46
C ALA A 294 18.55 4.64 10.82
N GLU A 295 19.68 3.96 10.63
CA GLU A 295 20.85 4.53 9.95
C GLU A 295 20.56 4.86 8.48
N GLU A 296 19.86 3.97 7.77
CA GLU A 296 19.43 4.21 6.39
C GLU A 296 18.47 5.40 6.30
N ALA A 297 17.55 5.54 7.25
CA ALA A 297 16.64 6.68 7.32
C ALA A 297 17.38 7.99 7.60
N GLU A 298 18.41 7.99 8.46
CA GLU A 298 19.24 9.16 8.72
C GLU A 298 20.05 9.57 7.49
N ARG A 299 20.64 8.61 6.78
CA ARG A 299 21.35 8.85 5.51
C ARG A 299 20.42 9.43 4.45
N ALA A 300 19.20 8.90 4.33
CA ALA A 300 18.20 9.42 3.40
C ALA A 300 17.77 10.85 3.75
N ARG A 301 17.66 11.18 5.06
CA ARG A 301 17.37 12.55 5.50
C ARG A 301 18.51 13.51 5.14
N LYS A 302 19.76 13.16 5.43
CA LYS A 302 20.93 13.97 5.05
C LYS A 302 21.01 14.21 3.54
N ALA A 303 20.76 13.17 2.74
CA ALA A 303 20.74 13.30 1.28
C ALA A 303 19.63 14.24 0.78
N LYS A 304 18.44 14.23 1.42
CA LYS A 304 17.36 15.18 1.10
C LYS A 304 17.72 16.61 1.47
N GLU A 305 18.30 16.82 2.65
CA GLU A 305 18.75 18.15 3.10
C GLU A 305 19.84 18.72 2.18
N GLU A 306 20.79 17.88 1.73
CA GLU A 306 21.83 18.27 0.78
C GLU A 306 21.24 18.62 -0.61
N ALA A 307 20.32 17.82 -1.12
CA ALA A 307 19.64 18.09 -2.38
C ALA A 307 18.79 19.38 -2.34
N GLU A 308 18.15 19.66 -1.20
CA GLU A 308 17.41 20.92 -1.00
C GLU A 308 18.37 22.11 -0.94
N ALA A 309 19.52 21.97 -0.27
CA ALA A 309 20.55 23.01 -0.24
C ALA A 309 21.11 23.30 -1.64
N GLU A 310 21.33 22.28 -2.47
CA GLU A 310 21.78 22.45 -3.84
C GLU A 310 20.73 23.16 -4.71
N ARG A 311 19.44 22.82 -4.55
CA ARG A 311 18.34 23.52 -5.22
C ARG A 311 18.27 24.99 -4.84
N LYS A 312 18.42 25.31 -3.54
CA LYS A 312 18.45 26.70 -3.06
C LYS A 312 19.63 27.49 -3.64
N LYS A 313 20.81 26.87 -3.75
CA LYS A 313 21.98 27.49 -4.40
C LYS A 313 21.71 27.79 -5.88
N LYS A 314 21.18 26.82 -6.64
CA LYS A 314 20.83 27.02 -8.05
C LYS A 314 19.79 28.12 -8.24
N ALA A 315 18.76 28.15 -7.39
CA ALA A 315 17.75 29.20 -7.43
C ALA A 315 18.35 30.59 -7.14
N ALA A 316 19.27 30.70 -6.17
CA ALA A 316 19.95 31.96 -5.87
C ALA A 316 20.85 32.43 -7.04
N GLU A 317 21.58 31.52 -7.69
CA GLU A 317 22.39 31.83 -8.88
C GLU A 317 21.53 32.28 -10.07
N GLU A 318 20.35 31.66 -10.27
CA GLU A 318 19.40 32.07 -11.30
C GLU A 318 18.80 33.45 -11.00
N GLU A 319 18.47 33.73 -9.74
CA GLU A 319 17.99 35.04 -9.31
C GLU A 319 19.06 36.13 -9.52
N GLU A 320 20.33 35.85 -9.21
CA GLU A 320 21.44 36.78 -9.44
C GLU A 320 21.62 37.07 -10.94
N LYS A 321 21.62 36.04 -11.79
CA LYS A 321 21.66 36.21 -13.25
C LYS A 321 20.49 37.05 -13.74
N TRP A 322 19.28 36.80 -13.23
CA TRP A 322 18.12 37.60 -13.57
C TRP A 322 18.32 39.07 -13.17
N ARG A 323 18.79 39.35 -11.94
CA ARG A 323 19.09 40.70 -11.45
C ARG A 323 20.14 41.40 -12.32
N GLU A 324 21.19 40.71 -12.76
CA GLU A 324 22.19 41.26 -13.69
C GLU A 324 21.58 41.62 -15.05
N THR A 325 20.71 40.76 -15.60
CA THR A 325 20.03 41.09 -16.86
C THR A 325 19.13 42.31 -16.74
N GLN A 326 18.44 42.48 -15.60
CA GLN A 326 17.64 43.68 -15.33
C GLN A 326 18.51 44.93 -15.20
N ARG A 327 19.62 44.87 -14.48
CA ARG A 327 20.59 45.97 -14.38
C ARG A 327 21.10 46.40 -15.75
N ARG A 328 21.41 45.43 -16.63
CA ARG A 328 21.83 45.71 -18.00
C ARG A 328 20.75 46.41 -18.83
N LYS A 329 19.50 45.95 -18.74
CA LYS A 329 18.35 46.59 -19.42
C LYS A 329 18.11 48.02 -18.94
N ILE A 330 18.19 48.24 -17.62
CA ILE A 330 18.07 49.58 -17.02
C ILE A 330 19.15 50.51 -17.56
N LYS A 331 20.41 50.05 -17.55
CA LYS A 331 21.54 50.84 -18.08
C LYS A 331 21.37 51.17 -19.57
N GLU A 332 20.95 50.20 -20.38
CA GLU A 332 20.69 50.43 -21.81
C GLU A 332 19.55 51.45 -22.04
N TYR A 333 18.52 51.41 -21.20
CA TYR A 333 17.43 52.39 -21.24
C TYR A 333 17.91 53.79 -20.87
N GLU A 334 18.71 53.93 -19.82
CA GLU A 334 19.30 55.22 -19.41
C GLU A 334 20.21 55.80 -20.50
N GLU A 335 21.06 54.97 -21.13
CA GLU A 335 21.91 55.39 -22.25
C GLU A 335 21.08 55.86 -23.46
N LYS A 336 20.01 55.12 -23.80
CA LYS A 336 19.08 55.54 -24.88
C LYS A 336 18.36 56.85 -24.55
N LYS A 337 17.93 57.02 -23.29
CA LYS A 337 17.29 58.25 -22.81
C LYS A 337 18.26 59.43 -22.91
N ALA A 338 19.47 59.30 -22.38
CA ALA A 338 20.52 60.32 -22.46
C ALA A 338 20.87 60.66 -23.92
N ALA A 339 20.96 59.67 -24.80
CA ALA A 339 21.20 59.90 -26.23
C ALA A 339 20.06 60.67 -26.91
N LYS A 340 18.80 60.39 -26.53
CA LYS A 340 17.62 61.12 -27.04
C LYS A 340 17.62 62.57 -26.55
N GLU A 341 17.90 62.80 -25.27
CA GLU A 341 18.01 64.14 -24.69
C GLU A 341 19.16 64.93 -25.33
N ALA A 342 20.33 64.33 -25.54
CA ALA A 342 21.44 64.96 -26.24
C ALA A 342 21.10 65.32 -27.70
N ARG A 343 20.35 64.46 -28.41
CA ARG A 343 19.85 64.77 -29.77
C ARG A 343 18.84 65.93 -29.75
N ALA A 344 17.96 65.98 -28.75
CA ALA A 344 17.00 67.07 -28.58
C ALA A 344 17.72 68.39 -28.30
N ALA A 345 18.70 68.40 -27.39
CA ALA A 345 19.53 69.57 -27.09
C ALA A 345 20.29 70.09 -28.32
N ARG A 346 20.87 69.19 -29.13
CA ARG A 346 21.53 69.57 -30.41
C ARG A 346 20.56 70.19 -31.41
N ARG A 347 19.31 69.68 -31.49
CA ARG A 347 18.27 70.25 -32.35
C ARG A 347 17.83 71.64 -31.87
N ALA A 348 17.68 71.82 -30.56
CA ALA A 348 17.35 73.12 -29.96
C ALA A 348 18.43 74.16 -30.27
N ALA A 349 19.70 73.83 -30.04
CA ALA A 349 20.83 74.72 -30.35
C ALA A 349 20.93 75.09 -31.84
N ARG A 350 20.65 74.14 -32.76
CA ARG A 350 20.60 74.41 -34.20
C ARG A 350 19.44 75.33 -34.57
N GLY A 351 18.27 75.15 -33.98
CA GLY A 351 17.09 75.98 -34.21
C GLY A 351 17.28 77.42 -33.74
N GLU A 352 17.97 77.65 -32.63
CA GLU A 352 18.35 79.00 -32.17
C GLU A 352 19.33 79.66 -33.14
N GLY A 353 20.32 78.92 -33.66
CA GLY A 353 21.25 79.41 -34.67
C GLY A 353 20.57 79.84 -35.98
N GLU A 354 19.55 79.10 -36.44
CA GLU A 354 18.77 79.46 -37.64
C GLU A 354 17.86 80.68 -37.39
N LYS A 355 17.24 80.80 -36.22
CA LYS A 355 16.47 82.00 -35.84
C LYS A 355 17.37 83.24 -35.79
N ASN A 356 18.58 83.13 -35.25
CA ASN A 356 19.52 84.23 -35.17
C ASN A 356 20.04 84.64 -36.57
N LYS A 357 20.25 83.68 -37.48
CA LYS A 357 20.57 83.95 -38.90
C LYS A 357 19.41 84.65 -39.62
N LYS A 358 18.16 84.20 -39.40
CA LYS A 358 16.97 84.79 -40.03
C LYS A 358 16.65 86.19 -39.48
N ALA A 359 16.92 86.45 -38.20
CA ALA A 359 16.86 87.79 -37.63
C ALA A 359 17.88 88.73 -38.30
N LYS A 360 19.13 88.26 -38.48
CA LYS A 360 20.19 89.02 -39.14
C LYS A 360 19.96 89.26 -40.63
N SER A 361 19.30 88.34 -41.34
CA SER A 361 18.93 88.57 -42.76
C SER A 361 17.71 89.48 -42.93
N LYS A 362 16.80 89.52 -41.95
CA LYS A 362 15.63 90.41 -41.97
C LYS A 362 15.99 91.87 -41.67
N GLU A 363 17.09 92.08 -40.96
CA GLU A 363 17.68 93.41 -40.72
C GLU A 363 18.47 93.94 -41.95
N ALA A 364 18.75 93.09 -42.94
CA ALA A 364 19.50 93.44 -44.15
C ALA A 364 18.63 93.52 -45.43
N GLY A 365 17.31 93.36 -45.33
CA GLY A 365 16.39 93.27 -46.48
C GLY A 365 15.22 94.26 -46.43
N SER A 366 15.38 95.40 -45.74
CA SER A 366 14.37 96.46 -45.67
C SER A 366 14.75 97.72 -46.46
N ASP A 367 15.45 97.54 -47.57
CA ASP A 367 15.80 98.57 -48.57
C ASP A 367 15.79 97.89 -49.95
N GLU A 368 14.62 97.59 -50.49
CA GLU A 368 14.37 97.56 -51.95
C GLU A 368 12.92 97.12 -52.27
N GLU A 369 12.33 97.85 -53.21
CA GLU A 369 11.11 97.59 -53.99
C GLU A 369 9.77 98.17 -53.48
N GLU A 370 9.68 99.50 -53.69
CA GLU A 370 8.51 100.19 -54.24
C GLU A 370 8.51 100.03 -55.79
N GLU A 371 7.33 99.87 -56.40
CA GLU A 371 6.96 99.99 -57.84
C GLU A 371 6.63 98.73 -58.70
N GLY A 372 5.45 98.82 -59.37
CA GLY A 372 5.09 98.24 -60.68
C GLY A 372 4.32 96.90 -60.67
N ASP A 373 3.00 96.81 -60.78
CA ASP A 373 2.06 97.17 -61.88
C ASP A 373 2.07 96.24 -63.13
N SER A 374 0.84 95.85 -63.49
CA SER A 374 0.28 95.59 -64.84
C SER A 374 0.55 94.31 -65.67
N SER A 375 -0.53 93.51 -65.78
CA SER A 375 -1.26 93.15 -67.02
C SER A 375 -0.82 92.00 -67.96
N GLY A 376 -1.83 91.32 -68.53
CA GLY A 376 -1.81 90.50 -69.77
C GLY A 376 -2.24 89.03 -69.53
N SER A 377 -3.44 88.52 -69.85
CA SER A 377 -4.22 88.38 -71.12
C SER A 377 -3.80 87.21 -72.04
N GLU A 378 -4.77 86.31 -72.28
CA GLU A 378 -4.98 85.38 -73.44
C GLU A 378 -3.91 84.27 -73.65
N ASP A 379 -4.21 83.00 -73.97
CA ASP A 379 -5.31 82.32 -74.68
C ASP A 379 -5.62 80.94 -74.03
#